data_AF-A0A1G8ITZ8-F1
#
_entry.id   AF-A0A1G8ITZ8-F1
#
_cell.length_a   1.000
_cell.length_b   1.000
_cell.length_c   1.000
_cell.angle_alpha   90.00
_cell.angle_beta   90.00
_cell.angle_gamma   90.00
#
_symmetry.space_group_name_H-M   'P 1'
#
loop_
_entity.id
_entity.type
_entity.pdbx_description
1 polymer ?
#
loop_
_entity_poly.entity_id
_entity_poly.type
_entity_poly.pdbx_seq_one_letter_code
_entity_poly.pdbx_strand_id
1 'polypeptide(L)'
;MKYWSDIKETLSTNIELASQLLLLTLGVYSFVLAEDNRLSKVLVIFIGLMIWFFFRNKTKHPIIWLMFFSLLVIDLFQSYFWLANHHFLIVLMVLSLIFYSYHKREDFLLKNIQMLLVVVLVSSAFQKLMSSQFMSGEFYYYVFNRGGLFRSFLNFSSESLEIVNSNSESILILQDKDPNSNENIVLKDIVPNLHVISLIFAWVTIVFEFIVAIAILWKPKHRWTHLLLSLMILGILCTRLETGFMALLGICGLFLCGNLKLRLLYVTIVLGCVTMMITKLGFH
;
A
#
# COMPACT_ATOMS: atom_id res chain seq x y z
N MET A 1 -0.68 -0.76 -37.05
CA MET A 1 0.37 0.27 -36.78
C MET A 1 -0.07 1.34 -35.80
N LYS A 2 -1.30 1.89 -35.87
CA LYS A 2 -1.81 2.92 -34.94
C LYS A 2 -1.82 2.49 -33.45
N TYR A 3 -2.19 1.24 -33.16
CA TYR A 3 -2.13 0.71 -31.78
C TYR A 3 -0.72 0.72 -31.17
N TRP A 4 0.33 0.47 -31.97
CA TRP A 4 1.70 0.46 -31.49
C TRP A 4 2.25 1.87 -31.26
N SER A 5 1.80 2.86 -32.04
CA SER A 5 2.13 4.27 -31.78
C SER A 5 1.47 4.75 -30.50
N ASP A 6 0.20 4.42 -30.28
CA ASP A 6 -0.56 4.87 -29.10
C ASP A 6 -0.01 4.25 -27.80
N ILE A 7 0.39 2.97 -27.84
CA ILE A 7 1.08 2.31 -26.70
C ILE A 7 2.43 2.98 -26.43
N LYS A 8 3.20 3.29 -27.47
CA LYS A 8 4.52 3.93 -27.33
C LYS A 8 4.40 5.36 -26.78
N GLU A 9 3.37 6.10 -27.21
CA GLU A 9 3.06 7.44 -26.74
C GLU A 9 2.59 7.43 -25.28
N THR A 10 1.68 6.52 -24.91
CA THR A 10 1.23 6.36 -23.52
C THR A 10 2.36 5.91 -22.57
N LEU A 11 3.29 5.08 -23.05
CA LEU A 11 4.50 4.70 -22.31
C LEU A 11 5.52 5.85 -22.20
N SER A 12 5.41 6.87 -23.07
CA SER A 12 6.32 8.01 -23.08
C SER A 12 6.02 9.01 -21.96
N THR A 13 4.78 9.08 -21.50
CA THR A 13 4.30 9.99 -20.44
C THR A 13 4.10 9.23 -19.12
N ASN A 14 5.11 9.29 -18.24
CA ASN A 14 5.05 8.67 -16.91
C ASN A 14 3.85 9.14 -16.08
N ILE A 15 3.45 10.41 -16.20
CA ILE A 15 2.32 10.99 -15.48
C ILE A 15 0.99 10.36 -15.91
N GLU A 16 0.75 10.22 -17.22
CA GLU A 16 -0.49 9.66 -17.74
C GLU A 16 -0.60 8.19 -17.40
N LEU A 17 0.48 7.43 -17.60
CA LEU A 17 0.54 6.01 -17.25
C LEU A 17 0.31 5.77 -15.75
N ALA A 18 0.97 6.55 -14.88
CA ALA A 18 0.77 6.46 -13.44
C ALA A 18 -0.65 6.84 -13.02
N SER A 19 -1.24 7.84 -13.67
CA SER A 19 -2.63 8.26 -13.44
C SER A 19 -3.63 7.17 -13.85
N GLN A 20 -3.41 6.51 -14.99
CA GLN A 20 -4.26 5.39 -15.45
C GLN A 20 -4.17 4.19 -14.49
N LEU A 21 -2.96 3.83 -14.06
CA LEU A 21 -2.75 2.75 -13.10
C LEU A 21 -3.32 3.07 -11.71
N LEU A 22 -3.29 4.34 -11.31
CA LEU A 22 -3.95 4.79 -10.08
C LEU A 22 -5.47 4.68 -10.21
N LEU A 23 -6.07 5.08 -11.33
CA LEU A 23 -7.51 4.88 -11.57
C LEU A 23 -7.90 3.40 -11.51
N LEU A 24 -7.10 2.52 -12.10
CA LEU A 24 -7.31 1.08 -12.03
C LEU A 24 -7.25 0.58 -10.57
N THR A 25 -6.23 0.99 -9.84
CA THR A 25 -6.04 0.64 -8.42
C THR A 25 -7.20 1.15 -7.57
N LEU A 26 -7.65 2.38 -7.78
CA LEU A 26 -8.80 2.98 -7.11
C LEU A 26 -10.10 2.23 -7.42
N GLY A 27 -10.32 1.86 -8.68
CA GLY A 27 -11.50 1.08 -9.07
C GLY A 27 -11.58 -0.25 -8.32
N VAL A 28 -10.47 -0.98 -8.27
CA VAL A 28 -10.38 -2.25 -7.53
C VAL A 28 -10.53 -2.01 -6.03
N TYR A 29 -9.83 -1.03 -5.47
CA TYR A 29 -9.88 -0.69 -4.05
C TYR A 29 -11.28 -0.30 -3.58
N SER A 30 -11.95 0.60 -4.32
CA SER A 30 -13.31 1.03 -4.03
C SER A 30 -14.32 -0.10 -4.17
N PHE A 31 -14.14 -1.00 -5.14
CA PHE A 31 -15.01 -2.18 -5.30
C PHE A 31 -14.89 -3.12 -4.11
N VAL A 32 -13.66 -3.37 -3.65
CA VAL A 32 -13.39 -4.25 -2.51
C VAL A 32 -13.97 -3.67 -1.23
N LEU A 33 -13.72 -2.39 -0.93
CA LEU A 33 -14.26 -1.75 0.27
C LEU A 33 -15.76 -1.42 0.15
N ALA A 34 -16.40 -1.66 -1.00
CA ALA A 34 -17.82 -1.38 -1.15
C ALA A 34 -18.72 -2.32 -0.35
N GLU A 35 -18.17 -3.43 0.15
CA GLU A 35 -18.92 -4.45 0.91
C GLU A 35 -19.49 -3.87 2.22
N ASP A 36 -18.69 -3.11 2.97
CA ASP A 36 -19.09 -2.59 4.28
C ASP A 36 -20.03 -1.38 4.20
N ASN A 37 -19.93 -0.56 3.14
CA ASN A 37 -20.59 0.75 3.03
C ASN A 37 -21.35 0.94 1.71
N ARG A 38 -22.05 -0.12 1.30
CA ARG A 38 -22.65 -0.27 -0.03
C ARG A 38 -23.60 0.87 -0.42
N LEU A 39 -24.50 1.30 0.48
CA LEU A 39 -25.54 2.29 0.15
C LEU A 39 -24.93 3.66 -0.21
N SER A 40 -24.06 4.19 0.64
CA SER A 40 -23.40 5.49 0.43
C SER A 40 -22.54 5.49 -0.83
N LYS A 41 -21.79 4.40 -1.07
CA LYS A 41 -20.91 4.27 -2.23
C LYS A 41 -21.67 4.13 -3.54
N VAL A 42 -22.77 3.38 -3.57
CA VAL A 42 -23.63 3.25 -4.75
C VAL A 42 -24.21 4.61 -5.15
N LEU A 43 -24.62 5.43 -4.17
CA LEU A 43 -25.14 6.77 -4.43
C LEU A 43 -24.07 7.67 -5.07
N VAL A 44 -22.83 7.67 -4.55
CA VAL A 44 -21.72 8.42 -5.14
C VAL A 44 -21.38 7.96 -6.55
N ILE A 45 -21.34 6.64 -6.80
CA ILE A 45 -21.10 6.09 -8.14
C ILE A 45 -22.21 6.51 -9.10
N PHE A 46 -23.48 6.41 -8.68
CA PHE A 46 -24.62 6.81 -9.49
C PHE A 46 -24.56 8.30 -9.87
N ILE A 47 -24.31 9.18 -8.89
CA ILE A 47 -24.13 10.62 -9.14
C ILE A 47 -22.93 10.85 -10.07
N GLY A 48 -21.81 10.18 -9.83
CA GLY A 48 -20.61 10.28 -10.67
C GLY A 48 -20.88 9.88 -12.13
N LEU A 49 -21.62 8.79 -12.35
CA LEU A 49 -22.04 8.33 -13.68
C LEU A 49 -23.01 9.31 -14.35
N MET A 50 -23.97 9.86 -13.60
CA MET A 50 -24.87 10.90 -14.11
C MET A 50 -24.11 12.14 -14.54
N ILE A 51 -23.23 12.67 -13.68
CA ILE A 51 -22.38 13.81 -14.02
C ILE A 51 -21.52 13.47 -15.25
N TRP A 52 -20.90 12.30 -15.31
CA TRP A 52 -20.10 11.90 -16.47
C TRP A 52 -20.92 11.79 -17.77
N PHE A 53 -22.18 11.34 -17.69
CA PHE A 53 -23.09 11.26 -18.83
C PHE A 53 -23.51 12.64 -19.35
N PHE A 54 -23.82 13.58 -18.45
CA PHE A 54 -24.29 14.92 -18.82
C PHE A 54 -23.18 15.88 -19.26
N PHE A 55 -21.92 15.66 -18.87
CA PHE A 55 -20.81 16.52 -19.30
C PHE A 55 -20.28 16.14 -20.70
N ARG A 56 -20.43 17.07 -21.65
CA ARG A 56 -20.13 16.90 -23.09
C ARG A 56 -18.65 16.65 -23.41
N ASN A 57 -17.71 17.01 -22.51
CA ASN A 57 -16.26 16.91 -22.72
C ASN A 57 -15.61 15.85 -21.81
N LYS A 58 -16.00 14.59 -22.00
CA LYS A 58 -15.73 13.44 -21.12
C LYS A 58 -14.26 13.23 -20.71
N THR A 59 -13.29 13.67 -21.52
CA THR A 59 -11.86 13.43 -21.31
C THR A 59 -11.12 14.55 -20.57
N LYS A 60 -11.70 15.74 -20.45
CA LYS A 60 -11.04 16.91 -19.83
C LYS A 60 -11.47 17.16 -18.39
N HIS A 61 -12.53 16.53 -17.92
CA HIS A 61 -13.11 16.86 -16.61
C HIS A 61 -12.58 15.95 -15.50
N PRO A 62 -12.17 16.51 -14.34
CA PRO A 62 -11.69 15.76 -13.19
C PRO A 62 -12.81 15.03 -12.43
N ILE A 63 -13.97 14.82 -13.06
CA ILE A 63 -15.16 14.21 -12.44
C ILE A 63 -14.83 12.82 -11.91
N ILE A 64 -14.08 12.02 -12.67
CA ILE A 64 -13.68 10.68 -12.21
C ILE A 64 -12.82 10.74 -10.94
N TRP A 65 -11.92 11.72 -10.86
CA TRP A 65 -11.09 11.94 -9.68
C TRP A 65 -11.89 12.46 -8.50
N LEU A 66 -12.84 13.37 -8.73
CA LEU A 66 -13.76 13.85 -7.69
C LEU A 66 -14.66 12.74 -7.16
N MET A 67 -15.16 11.86 -8.04
CA MET A 67 -15.94 10.70 -7.64
C MET A 67 -15.13 9.77 -6.74
N PHE A 68 -13.91 9.38 -7.16
CA PHE A 68 -13.03 8.55 -6.34
C PHE A 68 -12.61 9.25 -5.04
N PHE A 69 -12.36 10.56 -5.08
CA PHE A 69 -12.07 11.33 -3.88
C PHE A 69 -13.22 11.27 -2.88
N SER A 70 -14.46 11.46 -3.32
CA SER A 70 -15.65 11.34 -2.48
C SER A 70 -15.81 9.93 -1.90
N LEU A 71 -15.55 8.88 -2.70
CA LEU A 71 -15.56 7.49 -2.21
C LEU A 71 -14.53 7.26 -1.10
N LEU A 72 -13.30 7.75 -1.29
CA LEU A 72 -12.25 7.64 -0.29
C LEU A 72 -12.55 8.47 0.97
N VAL A 73 -13.15 9.65 0.82
CA VAL A 73 -13.54 10.49 1.97
C VAL A 73 -14.62 9.80 2.82
N ILE A 74 -15.57 9.10 2.19
CA ILE A 74 -16.56 8.28 2.91
C ILE A 74 -15.84 7.20 3.74
N ASP A 75 -14.88 6.49 3.14
CA ASP A 75 -14.08 5.49 3.85
C ASP A 75 -13.30 6.14 5.01
N LEU A 76 -12.74 7.32 4.79
CA LEU A 76 -12.04 8.09 5.82
C LEU A 76 -12.91 8.41 7.02
N PHE A 77 -14.15 8.87 6.80
CA PHE A 77 -15.07 9.22 7.87
C PHE A 77 -15.60 8.01 8.62
N GLN A 78 -15.87 6.90 7.92
CA GLN A 78 -16.50 5.73 8.52
C GLN A 78 -15.49 4.83 9.25
N SER A 79 -14.26 4.76 8.77
CA SER A 79 -13.25 3.84 9.28
C SER A 79 -11.98 4.53 9.77
N TYR A 80 -12.04 5.82 10.11
CA TYR A 80 -10.88 6.66 10.44
C TYR A 80 -9.82 5.97 11.32
N PHE A 81 -10.25 5.36 12.43
CA PHE A 81 -9.35 4.72 13.41
C PHE A 81 -8.73 3.39 12.95
N TRP A 82 -9.28 2.79 11.90
CA TRP A 82 -8.87 1.49 11.35
C TRP A 82 -8.11 1.62 10.03
N LEU A 83 -8.03 2.83 9.48
CA LEU A 83 -7.36 3.07 8.21
C LEU A 83 -5.85 3.13 8.36
N ALA A 84 -5.17 2.37 7.51
CA ALA A 84 -3.72 2.38 7.44
C ALA A 84 -3.18 3.67 6.78
N ASN A 85 -1.90 3.98 7.05
CA ASN A 85 -1.21 5.16 6.52
C ASN A 85 -1.30 5.30 4.98
N HIS A 86 -1.36 4.18 4.26
CA HIS A 86 -1.48 4.18 2.80
C HIS A 86 -2.85 4.63 2.29
N HIS A 87 -3.90 4.63 3.12
CA HIS A 87 -5.19 5.23 2.77
C HIS A 87 -5.10 6.77 2.72
N PHE A 88 -4.38 7.37 3.66
CA PHE A 88 -4.12 8.82 3.62
C PHE A 88 -3.26 9.18 2.40
N LEU A 89 -2.29 8.33 2.05
CA LEU A 89 -1.49 8.51 0.83
C LEU A 89 -2.37 8.56 -0.42
N ILE A 90 -3.27 7.58 -0.61
CA ILE A 90 -4.11 7.52 -1.81
C ILE A 90 -5.08 8.72 -1.90
N VAL A 91 -5.68 9.15 -0.79
CA VAL A 91 -6.53 10.35 -0.73
C VAL A 91 -5.76 11.60 -1.21
N LEU A 92 -4.56 11.82 -0.67
CA LEU A 92 -3.75 12.99 -0.98
C LEU A 92 -3.16 12.95 -2.40
N MET A 93 -2.88 11.74 -2.92
CA MET A 93 -2.49 11.55 -4.32
C MET A 93 -3.63 11.91 -5.28
N VAL A 94 -4.85 11.45 -4.99
CA VAL A 94 -6.05 11.80 -5.78
C VAL A 94 -6.28 13.32 -5.75
N LEU A 95 -6.16 13.95 -4.58
CA LEU A 95 -6.26 15.39 -4.44
C LEU A 95 -5.21 16.13 -5.28
N SER A 96 -3.97 15.63 -5.30
CA SER A 96 -2.90 16.18 -6.14
C SER A 96 -3.22 16.08 -7.63
N LEU A 97 -3.86 14.99 -8.07
CA LEU A 97 -4.29 14.81 -9.46
C LEU A 97 -5.51 15.66 -9.84
N ILE A 98 -6.42 15.95 -8.89
CA ILE A 98 -7.49 16.93 -9.09
C ILE A 98 -6.86 18.30 -9.38
N PHE A 99 -5.94 18.76 -8.52
CA PHE A 99 -5.27 20.05 -8.75
C PHE A 99 -4.46 20.09 -10.05
N TYR A 100 -3.74 19.00 -10.37
CA TYR A 100 -3.04 18.88 -11.64
C TYR A 100 -4.00 18.93 -12.83
N SER A 101 -5.18 18.32 -12.74
CA SER A 101 -6.17 18.32 -13.82
C SER A 101 -6.65 19.72 -14.18
N TYR A 102 -6.73 20.63 -13.20
CA TYR A 102 -7.08 22.04 -13.41
C TYR A 102 -5.91 22.91 -13.87
N HIS A 103 -4.75 22.79 -13.23
CA HIS A 103 -3.63 23.72 -13.44
C HIS A 103 -2.58 23.23 -14.44
N LYS A 104 -2.55 21.94 -14.77
CA LYS A 104 -1.60 21.30 -15.71
C LYS A 104 -0.13 21.59 -15.42
N ARG A 105 0.22 21.78 -14.14
CA ARG A 105 1.60 21.99 -13.68
C ARG A 105 2.24 20.68 -13.24
N GLU A 106 2.99 20.06 -14.14
CA GLU A 106 3.62 18.75 -13.93
C GLU A 106 4.66 18.75 -12.81
N ASP A 107 5.47 19.80 -12.74
CA ASP A 107 6.50 20.01 -11.72
C ASP A 107 5.91 20.01 -10.30
N PHE A 108 4.77 20.69 -10.10
CA PHE A 108 4.04 20.70 -8.84
C PHE A 108 3.46 19.33 -8.50
N LEU A 109 2.87 18.62 -9.47
CA LEU A 109 2.35 17.27 -9.25
C LEU A 109 3.48 16.33 -8.78
N LEU A 110 4.59 16.28 -9.51
CA LEU A 110 5.71 15.41 -9.18
C LEU A 110 6.31 15.75 -7.82
N LYS A 111 6.39 17.05 -7.48
CA LYS A 111 6.86 17.48 -6.16
C LYS A 111 5.91 17.06 -5.05
N ASN A 112 4.59 17.19 -5.26
CA ASN A 112 3.60 16.75 -4.29
C ASN A 112 3.68 15.23 -4.06
N ILE A 113 3.74 14.43 -5.12
CA ILE A 113 3.89 12.97 -5.02
C ILE A 113 5.19 12.60 -4.29
N GLN A 114 6.30 13.26 -4.62
CA GLN A 114 7.58 13.08 -3.93
C GLN A 114 7.43 13.35 -2.42
N MET A 115 6.89 14.51 -2.04
CA MET A 115 6.77 14.91 -0.64
C MET A 115 5.78 14.02 0.12
N LEU A 116 4.66 13.64 -0.49
CA LEU A 116 3.69 12.72 0.11
C LEU A 116 4.33 11.37 0.44
N LEU A 117 5.09 10.80 -0.50
CA LEU A 117 5.78 9.54 -0.26
C LEU A 117 6.81 9.67 0.87
N VAL A 118 7.60 10.74 0.88
CA VAL A 118 8.58 11.01 1.96
C VAL A 118 7.87 11.13 3.31
N VAL A 119 6.80 11.93 3.39
CA VAL A 119 6.04 12.13 4.63
C VAL A 119 5.48 10.81 5.14
N VAL A 120 4.88 9.99 4.27
CA VAL A 120 4.31 8.69 4.69
C VAL A 120 5.37 7.74 5.23
N LEU A 121 6.53 7.65 4.57
CA LEU A 121 7.63 6.78 5.04
C LEU A 121 8.23 7.29 6.35
N VAL A 122 8.45 8.60 6.48
CA VAL A 122 8.99 9.21 7.69
C VAL A 122 8.00 9.08 8.85
N SER A 123 6.72 9.36 8.63
CA SER A 123 5.68 9.17 9.65
C SER A 123 5.55 7.72 10.08
N SER A 124 5.65 6.77 9.15
CA SER A 124 5.69 5.33 9.43
C SER A 124 6.87 4.96 10.34
N ALA A 125 8.06 5.47 10.04
CA ALA A 125 9.26 5.21 10.83
C ALA A 125 9.19 5.87 12.22
N PHE A 126 8.69 7.10 12.32
CA PHE A 126 8.48 7.77 13.60
C PHE A 126 7.44 7.06 14.46
N GLN A 127 6.32 6.63 13.88
CA GLN A 127 5.30 5.86 14.59
C GLN A 127 5.90 4.58 15.20
N LYS A 128 6.78 3.89 14.46
CA LYS A 128 7.51 2.71 14.96
C LYS A 128 8.46 3.07 16.10
N LEU A 129 9.22 4.16 15.98
CA LEU A 129 10.12 4.65 17.04
C LEU A 129 9.39 5.00 18.35
N MET A 130 8.15 5.49 18.25
CA MET A 130 7.33 5.83 19.42
C MET A 130 6.66 4.61 20.07
N SER A 131 6.65 3.46 19.41
CA SER A 131 6.03 2.24 19.93
C SER A 131 7.04 1.38 20.69
N SER A 132 6.86 1.25 22.01
CA SER A 132 7.72 0.39 22.85
C SER A 132 7.69 -1.08 22.39
N GLN A 133 6.54 -1.57 21.93
CA GLN A 133 6.38 -2.92 21.39
C GLN A 133 7.16 -3.12 20.08
N PHE A 134 7.25 -2.08 19.25
CA PHE A 134 8.02 -2.16 18.02
C PHE A 134 9.53 -2.11 18.32
N MET A 135 9.95 -1.19 19.20
CA MET A 135 11.35 -0.97 19.56
C MET A 135 12.00 -2.13 20.31
N SER A 136 11.21 -2.89 21.06
CA SER A 136 11.64 -4.13 21.72
C SER A 136 11.59 -5.36 20.80
N GLY A 137 11.04 -5.24 19.60
CA GLY A 137 10.83 -6.38 18.69
C GLY A 137 9.62 -7.26 19.03
N GLU A 138 8.94 -7.01 20.16
CA GLU A 138 7.77 -7.78 20.62
C GLU A 138 6.63 -7.80 19.60
N PHE A 139 6.41 -6.69 18.90
CA PHE A 139 5.43 -6.63 17.81
C PHE A 139 5.73 -7.68 16.74
N TYR A 140 6.97 -7.73 16.25
CA TYR A 140 7.34 -8.70 15.23
C TYR A 140 7.38 -10.11 15.78
N TYR A 141 7.90 -10.32 16.98
CA TYR A 141 7.91 -11.61 17.66
C TYR A 141 6.50 -12.23 17.70
N TYR A 142 5.52 -11.44 18.14
CA TYR A 142 4.12 -11.83 18.16
C TYR A 142 3.58 -12.16 16.76
N VAL A 143 3.82 -11.29 15.77
CA VAL A 143 3.29 -11.48 14.41
C VAL A 143 3.95 -12.67 13.70
N PHE A 144 5.25 -12.92 13.90
CA PHE A 144 5.96 -14.10 13.41
C PHE A 144 5.37 -15.39 13.98
N ASN A 145 5.20 -15.47 15.29
CA ASN A 145 4.67 -16.65 15.97
C ASN A 145 3.21 -16.96 15.60
N ARG A 146 2.47 -15.97 15.08
CA ARG A 146 1.12 -16.14 14.50
C ARG A 146 1.10 -16.45 13.01
N GLY A 147 2.26 -16.52 12.36
CA GLY A 147 2.34 -16.68 10.90
C GLY A 147 1.83 -15.49 10.10
N GLY A 148 1.75 -14.31 10.72
CA GLY A 148 1.36 -13.06 10.06
C GLY A 148 2.46 -12.49 9.17
N LEU A 149 3.71 -12.92 9.36
CA LEU A 149 4.85 -12.62 8.50
C LEU A 149 5.37 -13.87 7.79
N PHE A 150 5.92 -13.67 6.59
CA PHE A 150 6.54 -14.71 5.76
C PHE A 150 5.64 -15.93 5.52
N ARG A 151 4.32 -15.74 5.52
CA ARG A 151 3.32 -16.82 5.39
C ARG A 151 3.59 -17.74 4.20
N SER A 152 3.98 -17.17 3.05
CA SER A 152 4.33 -17.94 1.85
C SER A 152 5.55 -18.84 2.04
N PHE A 153 6.48 -18.48 2.94
CA PHE A 153 7.69 -19.25 3.22
C PHE A 153 7.50 -20.26 4.36
N LEU A 154 6.58 -19.99 5.29
CA LEU A 154 6.31 -20.91 6.41
C LEU A 154 5.81 -22.28 5.94
N ASN A 155 5.14 -22.34 4.78
CA ASN A 155 4.71 -23.61 4.16
C ASN A 155 5.88 -24.53 3.75
N PHE A 156 7.12 -24.03 3.67
CA PHE A 156 8.29 -24.87 3.38
C PHE A 156 8.82 -25.62 4.60
N SER A 157 8.38 -25.29 5.82
CA SER A 157 8.76 -25.97 7.06
C SER A 157 7.52 -26.46 7.78
N SER A 158 7.27 -27.78 7.74
CA SER A 158 6.11 -28.40 8.41
C SER A 158 6.13 -28.15 9.93
N GLU A 159 7.30 -28.22 10.55
CA GLU A 159 7.49 -27.94 11.99
C GLU A 159 7.09 -26.50 12.35
N SER A 160 7.56 -25.51 11.58
CA SER A 160 7.21 -24.10 11.81
C SER A 160 5.70 -23.88 11.66
N LEU A 161 5.08 -24.53 10.67
CA LEU A 161 3.65 -24.42 10.40
C LEU A 161 2.81 -25.03 11.52
N GLU A 162 3.22 -26.18 12.07
CA GLU A 162 2.57 -26.81 13.22
C GLU A 162 2.63 -25.91 14.46
N ILE A 163 3.78 -25.27 14.72
CA ILE A 163 3.95 -24.33 15.82
C ILE A 163 3.01 -23.12 15.64
N VAL A 164 2.95 -22.55 14.44
CA VAL A 164 2.03 -21.43 14.12
C VAL A 164 0.57 -21.81 14.36
N ASN A 165 0.16 -23.00 13.93
CA ASN A 165 -1.21 -23.48 14.12
C ASN A 165 -1.53 -23.67 15.61
N SER A 166 -0.61 -24.29 16.37
CA SER A 166 -0.76 -24.48 17.81
C SER A 166 -0.82 -23.15 18.59
N ASN A 167 0.04 -22.19 18.23
CA ASN A 167 0.02 -20.84 18.78
C ASN A 167 -1.30 -20.13 18.46
N SER A 168 -1.79 -20.25 17.22
CA SER A 168 -3.04 -19.62 16.78
C SER A 168 -4.25 -20.19 17.52
N GLU A 169 -4.31 -21.50 17.70
CA GLU A 169 -5.34 -22.17 18.50
C GLU A 169 -5.30 -21.71 19.97
N SER A 170 -4.12 -21.64 20.57
CA SER A 170 -3.94 -21.16 21.95
C SER A 170 -4.40 -19.72 22.13
N ILE A 171 -4.18 -18.85 21.13
CA ILE A 171 -4.68 -17.47 21.13
C ILE A 171 -6.21 -17.42 21.05
N LEU A 172 -6.82 -18.24 20.18
CA LEU A 172 -8.28 -18.29 20.07
C LEU A 172 -8.92 -18.74 21.39
N ILE A 173 -8.35 -19.78 22.02
CA ILE A 173 -8.80 -20.25 23.34
C ILE A 173 -8.69 -19.14 24.38
N LEU A 174 -7.61 -18.35 24.38
CA LEU A 174 -7.45 -17.24 25.31
C LEU A 174 -8.47 -16.11 25.03
N GLN A 175 -8.78 -15.83 23.77
CA GLN A 175 -9.74 -14.78 23.37
C GLN A 175 -11.18 -15.12 23.78
N ASP A 176 -11.52 -16.41 23.87
CA ASP A 176 -12.84 -16.88 24.30
C ASP A 176 -13.02 -16.85 25.84
N LYS A 177 -11.96 -16.56 26.59
CA LYS A 177 -11.98 -16.51 28.06
C LYS A 177 -12.26 -15.11 28.60
N ASP A 178 -12.75 -15.05 29.84
CA ASP A 178 -12.99 -13.78 30.53
C ASP A 178 -11.66 -13.03 30.69
N PRO A 179 -11.52 -11.79 30.17
CA PRO A 179 -10.29 -11.00 30.31
C PRO A 179 -9.91 -10.72 31.77
N ASN A 180 -10.85 -10.83 32.72
CA ASN A 180 -10.58 -10.66 34.15
C ASN A 180 -10.01 -11.92 34.82
N SER A 181 -9.96 -13.05 34.12
CA SER A 181 -9.43 -14.32 34.66
C SER A 181 -7.90 -14.33 34.82
N ASN A 182 -7.18 -13.30 34.32
CA ASN A 182 -5.72 -13.18 34.34
C ASN A 182 -4.98 -14.39 33.74
N GLU A 183 -5.65 -15.16 32.89
CA GLU A 183 -4.99 -16.22 32.15
C GLU A 183 -3.99 -15.64 31.14
N ASN A 184 -2.88 -16.37 30.96
CA ASN A 184 -1.86 -16.02 29.98
C ASN A 184 -1.47 -17.27 29.17
N ILE A 185 -0.88 -17.01 28.01
CA ILE A 185 -0.30 -18.05 27.15
C ILE A 185 1.15 -17.70 26.88
N VAL A 186 1.98 -18.73 26.69
CA VAL A 186 3.35 -18.57 26.22
C VAL A 186 3.42 -19.12 24.81
N LEU A 187 3.74 -18.25 23.85
CA LEU A 187 3.90 -18.64 22.45
C LEU A 187 5.19 -19.46 22.30
N LYS A 188 5.11 -20.54 21.53
CA LYS A 188 6.28 -21.32 21.14
C LYS A 188 6.96 -20.63 19.96
N ASP A 189 8.28 -20.54 20.02
CA ASP A 189 9.09 -19.97 18.96
C ASP A 189 9.04 -20.83 17.70
N ILE A 190 8.63 -20.23 16.58
CA ILE A 190 8.65 -20.89 15.26
C ILE A 190 10.08 -21.22 14.78
N VAL A 191 11.07 -20.45 15.25
CA VAL A 191 12.49 -20.66 14.98
C VAL A 191 13.32 -20.29 16.21
N PRO A 192 14.47 -20.94 16.45
CA PRO A 192 15.34 -20.59 17.58
C PRO A 192 15.74 -19.11 17.56
N ASN A 193 15.78 -18.48 18.74
CA ASN A 193 16.17 -17.08 18.95
C ASN A 193 15.26 -16.07 18.22
N LEU A 194 13.97 -16.39 18.03
CA LEU A 194 13.04 -15.53 17.29
C LEU A 194 12.96 -14.11 17.87
N HIS A 195 13.07 -13.95 19.19
CA HIS A 195 13.10 -12.63 19.84
C HIS A 195 14.23 -11.73 19.29
N VAL A 196 15.45 -12.27 19.17
CA VAL A 196 16.61 -11.53 18.63
C VAL A 196 16.40 -11.21 17.15
N ILE A 197 15.89 -12.17 16.37
CA ILE A 197 15.57 -11.97 14.95
C ILE A 197 14.54 -10.85 14.79
N SER A 198 13.50 -10.85 15.62
CA SER A 198 12.41 -9.86 15.60
C SER A 198 12.90 -8.46 15.97
N LEU A 199 13.80 -8.35 16.95
CA LEU A 199 14.43 -7.08 17.31
C LEU A 199 15.30 -6.53 16.17
N ILE A 200 16.17 -7.36 15.57
CA ILE A 200 17.00 -6.96 14.43
C ILE A 200 16.10 -6.52 13.26
N PHE A 201 15.05 -7.30 12.97
CA PHE A 201 14.11 -7.01 11.90
C PHE A 201 13.38 -5.67 12.13
N ALA A 202 13.02 -5.35 13.38
CA ALA A 202 12.41 -4.07 13.74
C ALA A 202 13.30 -2.88 13.39
N TRP A 203 14.55 -2.92 13.84
CA TRP A 203 15.51 -1.85 13.61
C TRP A 203 15.90 -1.71 12.14
N VAL A 204 16.12 -2.84 11.45
CA VAL A 204 16.39 -2.83 10.01
C VAL A 204 15.24 -2.19 9.24
N THR A 205 14.00 -2.50 9.58
CA THR A 205 12.82 -1.90 8.93
C THR A 205 12.80 -0.38 9.10
N ILE A 206 12.99 0.12 10.32
CA ILE A 206 13.00 1.57 10.60
C ILE A 206 14.12 2.26 9.83
N VAL A 207 15.34 1.74 9.92
CA VAL A 207 16.52 2.31 9.25
C VAL A 207 16.31 2.33 7.74
N PHE A 208 15.76 1.26 7.17
CA PHE A 208 15.54 1.16 5.75
C PHE A 208 14.46 2.14 5.26
N GLU A 209 13.36 2.32 5.99
CA GLU A 209 12.34 3.33 5.69
C GLU A 209 12.94 4.75 5.64
N PHE A 210 13.79 5.10 6.62
CA PHE A 210 14.50 6.39 6.61
C PHE A 210 15.45 6.54 5.42
N ILE A 211 16.24 5.50 5.10
CA ILE A 211 17.16 5.51 3.95
C ILE A 211 16.40 5.75 2.64
N VAL A 212 15.29 5.04 2.43
CA VAL A 212 14.45 5.18 1.25
C VAL A 212 13.84 6.60 1.20
N ALA A 213 13.32 7.10 2.31
CA ALA A 213 12.77 8.46 2.38
C ALA A 213 13.80 9.54 2.05
N ILE A 214 15.01 9.46 2.61
CA ILE A 214 16.11 10.39 2.32
C ILE A 214 16.52 10.30 0.84
N ALA A 215 16.63 9.09 0.29
CA ALA A 215 16.97 8.90 -1.12
C ALA A 215 15.94 9.54 -2.06
N ILE A 216 14.64 9.38 -1.75
CA ILE A 216 13.54 10.00 -2.49
C ILE A 216 13.57 11.52 -2.35
N LEU A 217 13.80 12.04 -1.14
CA LEU A 217 13.87 13.48 -0.89
C LEU A 217 15.01 14.15 -1.67
N TRP A 218 16.20 13.54 -1.64
CA TRP A 218 17.41 14.10 -2.24
C TRP A 218 17.43 13.93 -3.76
N LYS A 219 17.17 12.71 -4.24
CA LYS A 219 17.48 12.29 -5.62
C LYS A 219 16.33 11.43 -6.19
N PRO A 220 15.11 11.97 -6.34
CA PRO A 220 13.92 11.18 -6.69
C PRO A 220 14.00 10.45 -8.03
N LYS A 221 14.76 10.98 -8.99
CA LYS A 221 14.94 10.40 -10.34
C LYS A 221 16.15 9.46 -10.46
N HIS A 222 16.95 9.31 -9.41
CA HIS A 222 18.21 8.57 -9.46
C HIS A 222 17.99 7.05 -9.43
N ARG A 223 18.81 6.28 -10.16
CA ARG A 223 18.67 4.81 -10.25
C ARG A 223 18.73 4.12 -8.88
N TRP A 224 19.66 4.53 -8.01
CA TRP A 224 19.77 4.01 -6.64
C TRP A 224 18.50 4.22 -5.81
N THR A 225 17.84 5.38 -5.94
CA THR A 225 16.58 5.65 -5.25
C THR A 225 15.49 4.67 -5.66
N HIS A 226 15.39 4.39 -6.96
CA HIS A 226 14.45 3.40 -7.47
C HIS A 226 14.81 1.98 -7.08
N LEU A 227 16.10 1.64 -7.02
CA LEU A 227 16.56 0.33 -6.51
C LEU A 227 16.13 0.14 -5.05
N LEU A 228 16.36 1.14 -4.19
CA LEU A 228 15.96 1.11 -2.79
C LEU A 228 14.44 0.99 -2.63
N LEU A 229 13.68 1.76 -3.42
CA LEU A 229 12.21 1.68 -3.43
C LEU A 229 11.72 0.29 -3.90
N SER A 230 12.33 -0.29 -4.94
CA SER A 230 11.98 -1.63 -5.41
C SER A 230 12.36 -2.72 -4.40
N LEU A 231 13.49 -2.59 -3.71
CA LEU A 231 13.88 -3.47 -2.60
C LEU A 231 12.88 -3.37 -1.44
N MET A 232 12.37 -2.18 -1.14
CA MET A 232 11.31 -1.99 -0.13
C MET A 232 10.03 -2.73 -0.53
N ILE A 233 9.58 -2.57 -1.77
CA ILE A 233 8.40 -3.27 -2.29
C ILE A 233 8.59 -4.78 -2.24
N LEU A 234 9.77 -5.28 -2.61
CA LEU A 234 10.09 -6.72 -2.54
C LEU A 234 10.13 -7.21 -1.08
N GLY A 235 10.71 -6.42 -0.17
CA GLY A 235 10.74 -6.71 1.25
C GLY A 235 9.33 -6.81 1.82
N ILE A 236 8.44 -5.89 1.46
CA ILE A 236 7.01 -5.96 1.81
C ILE A 236 6.43 -7.25 1.23
N LEU A 237 6.55 -7.52 -0.07
CA LEU A 237 6.02 -8.74 -0.71
C LEU A 237 6.43 -10.03 0.03
N CYS A 238 7.71 -10.14 0.41
CA CYS A 238 8.23 -11.32 1.09
C CYS A 238 7.77 -11.44 2.54
N THR A 239 7.55 -10.31 3.21
CA THR A 239 7.22 -10.27 4.65
C THR A 239 5.71 -10.29 4.87
N ARG A 240 4.95 -9.49 4.14
CA ARG A 240 3.49 -9.36 4.23
C ARG A 240 2.88 -8.96 2.88
N LEU A 241 1.78 -9.61 2.49
CA LEU A 241 1.07 -9.28 1.25
C LEU A 241 0.19 -8.02 1.37
N GLU A 242 0.81 -6.85 1.57
CA GLU A 242 0.12 -5.55 1.53
C GLU A 242 -0.02 -5.00 0.10
N THR A 243 -0.75 -5.74 -0.73
CA THR A 243 -0.84 -5.49 -2.18
C THR A 243 -1.30 -4.08 -2.55
N GLY A 244 -2.23 -3.49 -1.79
CA GLY A 244 -2.67 -2.11 -2.00
C GLY A 244 -1.56 -1.08 -1.75
N PHE A 245 -0.80 -1.22 -0.66
CA PHE A 245 0.31 -0.32 -0.36
C PHE A 245 1.46 -0.47 -1.36
N MET A 246 1.79 -1.71 -1.73
CA MET A 246 2.81 -2.00 -2.75
C MET A 246 2.45 -1.38 -4.11
N ALA A 247 1.18 -1.46 -4.53
CA ALA A 247 0.71 -0.81 -5.75
C ALA A 247 0.90 0.71 -5.69
N LEU A 248 0.57 1.34 -4.56
CA LEU A 248 0.77 2.79 -4.36
C LEU A 248 2.24 3.19 -4.41
N LEU A 249 3.13 2.44 -3.75
CA LEU A 249 4.57 2.65 -3.85
C LEU A 249 5.07 2.52 -5.31
N GLY A 250 4.55 1.54 -6.05
CA GLY A 250 4.84 1.35 -7.47
C GLY A 250 4.38 2.54 -8.32
N ILE A 251 3.18 3.05 -8.07
CA ILE A 251 2.63 4.23 -8.76
C ILE A 251 3.46 5.48 -8.46
N CYS A 252 3.84 5.72 -7.19
CA CYS A 252 4.74 6.82 -6.84
C CYS A 252 6.11 6.67 -7.53
N GLY A 253 6.67 5.46 -7.54
CA GLY A 253 7.90 5.16 -8.27
C GLY A 253 7.78 5.48 -9.76
N LEU A 254 6.62 5.17 -10.36
CA LEU A 254 6.32 5.46 -11.75
C LEU A 254 6.24 6.97 -12.03
N PHE A 255 5.55 7.75 -11.18
CA PHE A 255 5.55 9.22 -11.28
C PHE A 255 6.97 9.78 -11.25
N LEU A 256 7.82 9.29 -10.36
CA LEU A 256 9.16 9.85 -10.13
C LEU A 256 10.22 9.35 -11.12
N CYS A 257 9.96 8.30 -11.89
CA CYS A 257 10.99 7.72 -12.76
C CYS A 257 11.12 8.40 -14.13
N GLY A 258 12.37 8.59 -14.57
CA GLY A 258 12.70 9.09 -15.90
C GLY A 258 13.04 8.01 -16.93
N ASN A 259 13.20 6.75 -16.53
CA ASN A 259 13.75 5.68 -17.36
C ASN A 259 12.67 4.67 -17.78
N LEU A 260 12.58 4.34 -19.07
CA LEU A 260 11.61 3.39 -19.61
C LEU A 260 11.67 1.99 -18.94
N LYS A 261 12.86 1.47 -18.64
CA LYS A 261 13.00 0.15 -17.99
C LYS A 261 12.41 0.17 -16.58
N LEU A 262 12.61 1.26 -15.84
CA LEU A 262 12.02 1.44 -14.51
C LEU A 262 10.50 1.61 -14.60
N ARG A 263 10.00 2.31 -15.63
CA ARG A 263 8.56 2.42 -15.89
C ARG A 263 7.94 1.04 -16.06
N LEU A 264 8.52 0.21 -16.93
CA LEU A 264 8.03 -1.16 -17.16
C LEU A 264 8.05 -1.98 -15.87
N LEU A 265 9.13 -1.90 -15.08
CA LEU A 265 9.20 -2.57 -13.78
C LEU A 265 8.03 -2.17 -12.87
N TYR A 266 7.77 -0.87 -12.70
CA TYR A 266 6.67 -0.40 -11.84
C TYR A 266 5.30 -0.77 -12.40
N VAL A 267 5.11 -0.72 -13.72
CA VAL A 267 3.86 -1.20 -14.35
C VAL A 267 3.63 -2.67 -14.02
N THR A 268 4.65 -3.52 -14.15
CA THR A 268 4.55 -4.94 -13.80
C THR A 268 4.23 -5.15 -12.32
N ILE A 269 4.87 -4.40 -11.42
CA ILE A 269 4.57 -4.45 -9.98
C ILE A 269 3.11 -4.09 -9.71
N VAL A 270 2.63 -2.97 -10.26
CA VAL A 270 1.27 -2.49 -10.03
C VAL A 270 0.23 -3.45 -10.60
N LEU A 271 0.42 -3.92 -11.83
CA LEU A 271 -0.48 -4.90 -12.44
C LEU A 271 -0.49 -6.22 -11.65
N GLY A 272 0.67 -6.69 -11.20
CA GLY A 272 0.76 -7.87 -10.33
C GLY A 272 -0.03 -7.70 -9.04
N CYS A 273 0.12 -6.55 -8.36
CA CYS A 273 -0.63 -6.23 -7.15
C CYS A 273 -2.14 -6.16 -7.42
N VAL A 274 -2.55 -5.52 -8.53
CA VAL A 274 -3.95 -5.44 -8.95
C VAL A 274 -4.53 -6.83 -9.23
N THR A 275 -3.81 -7.70 -9.94
CA THR A 275 -4.23 -9.09 -10.17
C THR A 275 -4.38 -9.85 -8.85
N MET A 276 -3.46 -9.67 -7.91
CA MET A 276 -3.54 -10.31 -6.58
C MET A 276 -4.74 -9.79 -5.76
N MET A 277 -5.06 -8.49 -5.83
CA MET A 277 -6.25 -7.93 -5.21
C MET A 277 -7.53 -8.52 -5.85
N ILE A 278 -7.65 -8.52 -7.17
CA ILE A 278 -8.85 -9.03 -7.87
C ILE A 278 -9.08 -10.52 -7.59
N THR A 279 -8.00 -11.32 -7.58
CA THR A 279 -8.07 -12.77 -7.32
C THR A 279 -8.25 -13.11 -5.84
N LYS A 280 -8.30 -12.11 -4.96
CA LYS A 280 -8.31 -12.25 -3.50
C LYS A 280 -7.14 -13.03 -2.88
N LEU A 281 -6.11 -13.36 -3.68
CA LEU A 281 -4.89 -14.00 -3.19
C LEU A 281 -4.04 -13.06 -2.32
N GLY A 282 -4.21 -11.75 -2.50
CA GLY A 282 -3.51 -10.71 -1.75
C GLY A 282 -4.35 -10.00 -0.70
N PHE A 283 -5.51 -10.54 -0.30
CA PHE A 283 -6.33 -9.96 0.77
C PHE A 283 -5.90 -10.49 2.15
N HIS A 284 -5.48 -9.56 3.01
CA HIS A 284 -5.30 -9.72 4.45
C HIS A 284 -5.84 -8.50 5.17
#